data_AF-A0A5Q4G1V6-F1
#
_entry.id   AF-A0A5Q4G1V6-F1
#
_cell.length_a   1.000
_cell.length_b   1.000
_cell.length_c   1.000
_cell.angle_alpha   90.00
_cell.angle_beta   90.00
_cell.angle_gamma   90.00
#
_symmetry.space_group_name_H-M   'P 1'
#
loop_
_entity.id
_entity.type
_entity.pdbx_description
1 polymer ?
#
loop_
_entity_poly.entity_id
_entity_poly.type
_entity_poly.pdbx_seq_one_letter_code
_entity_poly.pdbx_strand_id
1 'polypeptide(L)' 'MDEAAILDKIRDVVADKLDADPSDVVDSASFVDDLGADSLDVVELIMGLEDEFGIEISDE' A
#
# COMPACT_ATOMS: atom_id res chain seq x y z
N MET A 1 9.14 7.10 14.57
CA MET A 1 9.11 7.08 13.10
C MET A 1 8.49 8.39 12.68
N ASP A 2 9.16 9.13 11.81
CA ASP A 2 8.61 10.36 11.23
C ASP A 2 7.60 10.00 10.13
N GLU A 3 6.63 10.87 9.86
CA GLU A 3 5.54 10.62 8.88
C GLU A 3 6.07 10.25 7.50
N ALA A 4 7.15 10.90 7.05
CA ALA A 4 7.83 10.58 5.80
C ALA A 4 8.36 9.14 5.77
N ALA A 5 8.91 8.65 6.89
CA ALA A 5 9.42 7.29 6.98
C ALA A 5 8.31 6.23 6.99
N ILE A 6 7.10 6.61 7.44
CA ILE A 6 5.91 5.73 7.36
C ILE A 6 5.45 5.64 5.90
N LEU A 7 5.32 6.79 5.23
CA LEU A 7 4.92 6.86 3.82
C LEU A 7 5.88 6.09 2.90
N ASP A 8 7.19 6.25 3.07
CA ASP A 8 8.18 5.52 2.28
C ASP A 8 8.02 4.01 2.46
N LYS A 9 7.79 3.56 3.70
CA LYS A 9 7.61 2.14 4.00
C LYS A 9 6.31 1.58 3.44
N ILE A 10 5.23 2.37 3.45
CA ILE A 10 3.97 2.00 2.79
C ILE A 10 4.18 1.86 1.28
N ARG A 11 4.88 2.82 0.66
CA ARG A 11 5.18 2.79 -0.79
C ARG A 11 6.00 1.57 -1.18
N ASP A 12 7.02 1.24 -0.41
CA ASP A 12 7.84 0.03 -0.64
C ASP A 12 6.97 -1.24 -0.58
N VAL A 13 6.14 -1.38 0.46
CA VAL A 13 5.23 -2.53 0.61
C VAL A 13 4.24 -2.62 -0.55
N VAL A 14 3.68 -1.50 -0.98
CA VAL A 14 2.74 -1.44 -2.10
C VAL A 14 3.42 -1.82 -3.41
N ALA A 15 4.59 -1.26 -3.70
CA ALA A 15 5.35 -1.54 -4.91
C ALA A 15 5.74 -3.02 -4.98
N ASP A 16 6.22 -3.61 -3.87
CA ASP A 16 6.57 -5.03 -3.79
C ASP A 16 5.34 -5.95 -3.94
N LYS A 17 4.19 -5.57 -3.37
CA LYS A 17 2.97 -6.39 -3.40
C LYS A 17 2.27 -6.36 -4.75
N LEU A 18 2.23 -5.21 -5.39
CA LEU A 18 1.56 -5.01 -6.67
C LEU A 18 2.48 -5.20 -7.88
N ASP A 19 3.76 -5.56 -7.65
CA ASP A 19 4.81 -5.61 -8.70
C ASP A 19 4.85 -4.31 -9.53
N ALA A 20 4.60 -3.18 -8.86
CA ALA A 20 4.50 -1.86 -9.47
C ALA A 20 5.81 -1.08 -9.32
N ASP A 21 6.07 -0.15 -10.24
CA ASP A 21 7.25 0.71 -10.11
C ASP A 21 7.07 1.63 -8.89
N PRO A 22 8.05 1.74 -7.98
CA PRO A 22 7.98 2.66 -6.84
C PRO A 22 7.74 4.12 -7.27
N SER A 23 8.12 4.46 -8.50
CA SER A 23 7.91 5.77 -9.12
C SER A 23 6.43 6.05 -9.41
N ASP A 24 5.63 5.01 -9.64
CA ASP A 24 4.20 5.08 -9.94
C ASP A 24 3.34 5.06 -8.67
N VAL A 25 3.89 4.60 -7.54
CA VAL A 25 3.22 4.60 -6.22
C VAL A 25 3.29 6.01 -5.59
N VAL A 26 2.57 6.94 -6.20
CA VAL A 26 2.40 8.31 -5.69
C VAL A 26 1.18 8.43 -4.79
N ASP A 27 1.17 9.44 -3.93
CA ASP A 27 0.06 9.74 -3.01
C ASP A 27 -1.29 9.99 -3.71
N SER A 28 -1.26 10.37 -4.99
CA SER A 28 -2.46 10.55 -5.81
C SER A 28 -2.86 9.32 -6.65
N ALA A 29 -2.10 8.24 -6.62
CA ALA A 29 -2.34 7.07 -7.46
C ALA A 29 -3.55 6.26 -6.96
N SER A 30 -4.37 5.80 -7.89
CA SER A 30 -5.41 4.81 -7.65
C SER A 30 -4.79 3.42 -7.64
N PHE A 31 -4.95 2.67 -6.54
CA PHE A 31 -4.49 1.28 -6.48
C PHE A 31 -5.08 0.42 -7.60
N VAL A 32 -6.34 0.66 -7.98
CA VAL A 32 -7.03 -0.13 -9.00
C VAL A 32 -6.77 0.41 -10.41
N ASP A 33 -6.94 1.72 -10.62
CA ASP A 33 -6.88 2.29 -11.98
C ASP A 33 -5.44 2.54 -12.46
N ASP A 34 -4.53 2.94 -11.56
CA ASP A 34 -3.15 3.30 -11.93
C ASP A 34 -2.18 2.13 -11.67
N LEU A 35 -2.33 1.44 -10.54
CA LEU A 35 -1.45 0.32 -10.16
C LEU A 35 -2.00 -1.05 -10.59
N GLY A 36 -3.21 -1.10 -11.14
CA GLY A 36 -3.79 -2.34 -11.67
C GLY A 36 -4.13 -3.39 -10.63
N ALA A 37 -4.20 -3.02 -9.35
CA ALA A 37 -4.58 -3.91 -8.27
C ALA A 37 -6.03 -4.36 -8.44
N ASP A 38 -6.29 -5.64 -8.23
CA ASP A 38 -7.66 -6.13 -8.13
C ASP A 38 -8.20 -5.96 -6.69
N SER A 39 -9.49 -6.27 -6.50
CA SER A 39 -10.11 -6.16 -5.17
C SER A 39 -9.50 -7.10 -4.13
N LEU A 40 -8.88 -8.22 -4.54
CA LEU A 40 -8.19 -9.14 -3.64
C LEU A 40 -6.80 -8.61 -3.28
N ASP A 41 -6.07 -8.07 -4.26
CA ASP A 41 -4.76 -7.45 -4.06
C ASP A 41 -4.84 -6.33 -3.02
N VAL A 42 -5.88 -5.48 -3.09
CA VAL A 42 -6.11 -4.41 -2.10
C VAL A 42 -6.34 -4.98 -0.70
N VAL A 43 -7.12 -6.05 -0.56
CA VAL A 43 -7.37 -6.70 0.73
C VAL A 43 -6.09 -7.32 1.29
N GLU A 44 -5.31 -8.03 0.47
CA GLU A 44 -4.02 -8.61 0.89
C GLU A 44 -3.01 -7.53 1.29
N LEU A 45 -3.04 -6.39 0.62
CA LEU A 45 -2.18 -5.26 0.88
C LEU A 45 -2.54 -4.57 2.20
N ILE A 46 -3.84 -4.38 2.48
CA ILE A 46 -4.33 -3.91 3.78
C ILE A 46 -3.89 -4.85 4.90
N MET A 47 -4.13 -6.16 4.75
CA MET A 47 -3.73 -7.15 5.74
C MET A 47 -2.21 -7.17 5.99
N GLY A 48 -1.40 -7.02 4.93
CA GLY A 48 0.06 -6.91 5.06
C GLY A 48 0.53 -5.65 5.78
N LEU A 49 -0.15 -4.52 5.56
CA LEU A 49 0.11 -3.28 6.29
C LEU A 49 -0.33 -3.40 7.77
N GLU A 50 -1.47 -4.01 8.05
CA GLU A 50 -1.93 -4.28 9.42
C GLU A 50 -0.90 -5.11 10.21
N ASP A 51 -0.40 -6.19 9.63
CA ASP A 51 0.61 -7.05 10.24
C ASP A 51 1.96 -6.34 10.42
N GLU A 52 2.44 -5.60 9.40
CA GLU A 52 3.74 -4.91 9.42
C GLU A 52 3.78 -3.75 10.44
N PHE A 53 2.67 -3.02 10.57
CA PHE A 53 2.57 -1.88 11.48
C PHE A 53 1.91 -2.24 12.82
N GLY A 54 1.34 -3.44 12.95
CA GLY A 54 0.60 -3.88 14.13
C GLY A 54 -0.65 -3.02 14.38
N ILE A 55 -1.31 -2.59 13.30
CA ILE A 55 -2.50 -1.74 13.32
C ILE A 55 -3.70 -2.51 12.78
N GLU A 56 -4.90 -1.97 13.03
CA GLU A 56 -6.15 -2.48 12.46
C GLU A 56 -6.75 -1.35 11.62
N ILE A 57 -6.87 -1.58 10.31
CA ILE A 57 -7.48 -0.66 9.36
C ILE A 57 -8.96 -1.00 9.31
N SER A 58 -9.79 -0.18 9.96
CA SER A 58 -11.22 -0.38 9.94
C SER A 58 -11.80 -0.09 8.54
N ASP A 59 -12.56 -1.04 8.00
CA ASP A 59 -13.31 -0.94 6.74
C ASP A 59 -14.55 0.01 6.81
N GLU A 60 -14.70 0.82 7.87
CA GLU A 60 -15.90 1.64 8.17
C GLU A 60 -15.66 3.17 8.07
#